data_AF-A0A0W0SPF3-F1
#
_entry.id   AF-A0A0W0SPF3-F1
#
_cell.length_a   1.000
_cell.length_b   1.000
_cell.length_c   1.000
_cell.angle_alpha   90.00
_cell.angle_beta   90.00
_cell.angle_gamma   90.00
#
_symmetry.space_group_name_H-M   'P 1'
#
loop_
_entity.id
_entity.type
_entity.pdbx_description
1 polymer ?
#
loop_
_entity_poly.entity_id
_entity_poly.type
_entity_poly.pdbx_seq_one_letter_code
_entity_poly.pdbx_strand_id
1 'polypeptide(L)'
;MSGKREHFNELFYHWRLDKAKKEEDILLTAIDISGYAELDLDLRKINEDFKDSNSLKFKELERRGKRGLGTLLYCKFMVEDYLQSLEPENKDEKILLEAIMLNLEGLYLQGQVETQTKLNSLIANCNLWLDNHTSNRSNNEHIKSLCYALFMLLKILDISLKGLDSWSKSLAKPFIKLELLEKDTENLLKKTEEKLTLIEAQIVPKDEHSPPKNLAEYLNQNYLQRIEKEPRYNHDALLEKVSLLEIAVQNVEKLSQILKKRETIKFNSQLIQSLLFSLEENERRVLGRKYFLELIAENNNSFTELMGNIGEEAKMSLVKKITQLRNPDNYQKVSSSMQYAASWITAIPASALRLTVPQTWQETVVSIVPATLDSECKCELRILVEKYLKDLNQDLKITEERVKECMEHNLASQEQYEKFINDATPKTIEIINEASKAMLDGLIEYRNLLKLAFIMQQKLKEIKNLDTRVQEFLHQYDGFLVKISNFFAKFFSFFKTETAKLVDEVYETQLGLQSLKEEYQKNFKIACEQFKKNSPMPLNLEDHLIAQTKEVMKQAGSDEKISAKKQNIYHSIKVIRQGFFSLKQEPCPTIEEPDELLSRIPQTDCYQ
;
A
#
# COMPACT_ATOMS: atom_id res chain seq x y z
N MET A 1 22.30 4.86 -6.24
CA MET A 1 23.36 5.89 -6.45
C MET A 1 23.27 6.63 -7.80
N SER A 2 22.81 6.04 -8.92
CA SER A 2 22.74 6.77 -10.21
C SER A 2 21.60 7.82 -10.26
N GLY A 3 20.43 7.53 -9.68
CA GLY A 3 19.23 8.38 -9.79
C GLY A 3 19.37 9.80 -9.23
N LYS A 4 19.81 9.99 -7.96
CA LYS A 4 19.99 11.34 -7.39
C LYS A 4 21.10 12.14 -8.08
N ARG A 5 22.14 11.45 -8.55
CA ARG A 5 23.22 12.09 -9.30
C ARG A 5 22.72 12.64 -10.63
N GLU A 6 21.93 11.85 -11.37
CA GLU A 6 21.29 12.28 -12.61
C GLU A 6 20.32 13.44 -12.36
N HIS A 7 19.49 13.34 -11.32
CA HIS A 7 18.56 14.40 -10.92
C HIS A 7 19.27 15.73 -10.61
N PHE A 8 20.33 15.71 -9.80
CA PHE A 8 21.10 16.93 -9.48
C PHE A 8 21.82 17.48 -10.71
N ASN A 9 22.29 16.62 -11.62
CA ASN A 9 22.83 17.07 -12.89
C ASN A 9 21.75 17.80 -13.70
N GLU A 10 20.55 17.22 -13.86
CA GLU A 10 19.46 17.85 -14.61
C GLU A 10 19.09 19.23 -14.00
N LEU A 11 18.86 19.31 -12.68
CA LEU A 11 18.56 20.57 -12.00
C LEU A 11 19.67 21.61 -12.18
N PHE A 12 20.94 21.20 -12.06
CA PHE A 12 22.06 22.13 -12.18
C PHE A 12 22.24 22.67 -13.59
N TYR A 13 22.19 21.80 -14.61
CA TYR A 13 22.36 22.21 -15.99
C TYR A 13 21.17 23.04 -16.49
N HIS A 14 19.96 22.75 -16.00
CA HIS A 14 18.79 23.58 -16.28
C HIS A 14 18.91 24.98 -15.66
N TRP A 15 19.37 25.08 -14.41
CA TRP A 15 19.49 26.36 -13.71
C TRP A 15 20.70 27.19 -14.17
N ARG A 16 21.87 26.56 -14.36
CA ARG A 16 23.13 27.26 -14.65
C ARG A 16 23.41 27.44 -16.14
N LEU A 17 22.73 26.69 -17.02
CA LEU A 17 22.86 26.79 -18.46
C LEU A 17 24.34 26.73 -18.91
N ASP A 18 24.81 27.76 -19.63
CA ASP A 18 26.17 27.86 -20.17
C ASP A 18 27.27 27.94 -19.09
N LYS A 19 26.90 28.32 -17.85
CA LYS A 19 27.82 28.38 -16.71
C LYS A 19 28.04 27.03 -16.03
N ALA A 20 27.15 26.06 -16.24
CA ALA A 20 27.19 24.76 -15.57
C ALA A 20 28.55 24.07 -15.73
N LYS A 21 29.09 24.06 -16.95
CA LYS A 21 30.37 23.43 -17.26
C LYS A 21 31.57 24.06 -16.52
N LYS A 22 31.51 25.37 -16.24
CA LYS A 22 32.58 26.08 -15.50
C LYS A 22 32.45 25.88 -13.99
N GLU A 23 31.31 25.40 -13.53
CA GLU A 23 30.95 25.24 -12.12
C GLU A 23 30.76 23.75 -11.75
N GLU A 24 31.22 22.83 -12.60
CA GLU A 24 31.06 21.38 -12.43
C GLU A 24 31.62 20.88 -11.08
N ASP A 25 32.74 21.44 -10.61
CA ASP A 25 33.32 21.11 -9.31
C ASP A 25 32.39 21.43 -8.13
N ILE A 26 31.53 22.44 -8.27
CA ILE A 26 30.54 22.80 -7.26
C ILE A 26 29.44 21.74 -7.23
N LEU A 27 28.95 21.34 -8.41
CA LEU A 27 27.96 20.28 -8.56
C LEU A 27 28.47 18.94 -8.01
N LEU A 28 29.71 18.55 -8.36
CA LEU A 28 30.31 17.32 -7.85
C LEU A 28 30.45 17.35 -6.32
N THR A 29 30.72 18.51 -5.74
CA THR A 29 30.75 18.65 -4.27
C THR A 29 29.35 18.47 -3.66
N ALA A 30 28.31 19.03 -4.28
CA ALA A 30 26.93 18.81 -3.84
C ALA A 30 26.50 17.32 -3.96
N ILE A 31 26.95 16.64 -5.01
CA ILE A 31 26.74 15.19 -5.20
C ILE A 31 27.47 14.39 -4.11
N ASP A 32 28.69 14.76 -3.75
CA ASP A 32 29.43 14.09 -2.68
C ASP A 32 28.73 14.27 -1.31
N ILE A 33 28.18 15.46 -1.03
CA ILE A 33 27.36 15.71 0.17
C ILE A 33 26.08 14.86 0.15
N SER A 34 25.41 14.79 -0.99
CA SER A 34 24.22 13.95 -1.17
C SER A 34 24.53 12.47 -0.95
N GLY A 35 25.62 11.97 -1.52
CA GLY A 35 26.07 10.59 -1.33
C GLY A 35 26.46 10.28 0.12
N TYR A 36 27.03 11.26 0.84
CA TYR A 36 27.24 11.14 2.29
C TYR A 36 25.90 11.05 3.03
N ALA A 37 24.94 11.90 2.67
CA ALA A 37 23.62 11.94 3.29
C ALA A 37 22.71 10.74 2.91
N GLU A 38 23.12 9.85 2.00
CA GLU A 38 22.37 8.63 1.68
C GLU A 38 22.79 7.42 2.52
N LEU A 39 23.93 7.48 3.22
CA LEU A 39 24.49 6.37 3.99
C LEU A 39 23.97 6.35 5.43
N ASP A 40 22.72 5.89 5.63
CA ASP A 40 22.05 5.77 6.94
C ASP A 40 22.38 6.92 7.89
N LEU A 41 21.75 8.07 7.61
CA LEU A 41 21.89 9.32 8.35
C LEU A 41 21.63 9.11 9.85
N ASP A 42 22.71 9.13 10.63
CA ASP A 42 22.69 9.28 12.08
C ASP A 42 23.30 10.63 12.43
N LEU A 43 22.52 11.49 13.08
CA LEU A 43 22.94 12.80 13.53
C LEU A 43 24.19 12.75 14.42
N ARG A 44 24.40 11.68 15.19
CA ARG A 44 25.63 11.47 15.98
C ARG A 44 26.84 11.33 15.08
N LYS A 45 26.72 10.52 14.03
CA LYS A 45 27.79 10.30 13.04
C LYS A 45 28.14 11.59 12.32
N ILE A 46 27.17 12.42 11.95
CA ILE A 46 27.44 13.74 11.35
C ILE A 46 28.19 14.63 12.33
N ASN A 47 27.77 14.68 13.59
CA ASN A 47 28.45 15.46 14.62
C ASN A 47 29.92 15.02 14.84
N GLU A 48 30.20 13.72 14.73
CA GLU A 48 31.56 13.18 14.80
C GLU A 48 32.39 13.48 13.55
N ASP A 49 31.83 13.22 12.35
CA ASP A 49 32.48 13.43 11.06
C ASP A 49 32.76 14.92 10.77
N PHE A 50 31.97 15.81 11.35
CA PHE A 50 32.04 17.27 11.21
C PHE A 50 32.26 17.95 12.57
N LYS A 51 33.18 17.43 13.38
CA LYS A 51 33.49 18.01 14.68
C LYS A 51 34.21 19.36 14.59
N ASP A 52 35.18 19.46 13.68
CA ASP A 52 36.03 20.64 13.51
C ASP A 52 36.64 20.72 12.09
N SER A 53 37.43 21.76 11.83
CA SER A 53 38.10 21.97 10.54
C SER A 53 39.18 20.93 10.21
N ASN A 54 39.57 20.11 11.19
CA ASN A 54 40.56 19.04 11.00
C ASN A 54 39.95 17.69 10.67
N SER A 55 38.63 17.56 10.82
CA SER A 55 37.88 16.33 10.61
C SER A 55 38.02 15.83 9.17
N LEU A 56 38.16 14.50 9.00
CA LEU A 56 38.51 13.89 7.72
C LEU A 56 37.43 14.17 6.65
N LYS A 57 36.15 14.02 7.01
CA LYS A 57 35.02 14.29 6.10
C LYS A 57 34.91 15.76 5.70
N PHE A 58 35.16 16.67 6.64
CA PHE A 58 35.21 18.11 6.35
C PHE A 58 36.31 18.48 5.33
N LYS A 59 37.48 17.82 5.41
CA LYS A 59 38.57 17.96 4.43
C LYS A 59 38.27 17.26 3.10
N GLU A 60 37.59 16.11 3.13
CA GLU A 60 37.18 15.37 1.94
C GLU A 60 36.25 16.22 1.04
N LEU A 61 35.29 16.92 1.64
CA LEU A 61 34.42 17.87 0.91
C LEU A 61 35.17 19.09 0.37
N GLU A 62 36.38 19.37 0.86
CA GLU A 62 37.24 20.45 0.36
C GLU A 62 38.12 20.01 -0.83
N ARG A 63 38.09 18.73 -1.24
CA ARG A 63 38.95 18.19 -2.31
C ARG A 63 38.92 19.01 -3.60
N ARG A 64 37.79 19.66 -3.91
CA ARG A 64 37.59 20.49 -5.10
C ARG A 64 37.66 22.01 -4.81
N GLY A 65 37.90 22.41 -3.56
CA GLY A 65 37.94 23.83 -3.15
C GLY A 65 36.58 24.54 -3.21
N LYS A 66 35.48 23.78 -3.22
CA LYS A 66 34.11 24.28 -3.44
C LYS A 66 33.13 23.91 -2.32
N ARG A 67 33.58 23.48 -1.13
CA ARG A 67 32.71 23.01 -0.04
C ARG A 67 31.57 23.97 0.27
N GLY A 68 31.86 25.25 0.47
CA GLY A 68 30.84 26.25 0.81
C GLY A 68 29.75 26.38 -0.26
N LEU A 69 30.15 26.55 -1.53
CA LEU A 69 29.20 26.66 -2.65
C LEU A 69 28.47 25.35 -2.93
N GLY A 70 29.14 24.21 -2.79
CA GLY A 70 28.55 22.88 -2.94
C GLY A 70 27.51 22.59 -1.86
N THR A 71 27.73 23.05 -0.64
CA THR A 71 26.76 22.91 0.46
C THR A 71 25.52 23.79 0.26
N LEU A 72 25.72 25.04 -0.19
CA LEU A 72 24.60 25.92 -0.58
C LEU A 72 23.77 25.28 -1.71
N LEU A 73 24.45 24.74 -2.71
CA LEU A 73 23.81 24.08 -3.84
C LEU A 73 23.04 22.83 -3.43
N TYR A 74 23.63 21.99 -2.58
CA TYR A 74 22.96 20.82 -2.02
C TYR A 74 21.68 21.21 -1.29
N CYS A 75 21.77 22.19 -0.39
CA CYS A 75 20.61 22.67 0.35
C CYS A 75 19.53 23.25 -0.58
N LYS A 76 19.92 23.97 -1.64
CA LYS A 76 18.97 24.49 -2.66
C LYS A 76 18.19 23.34 -3.30
N PHE A 77 18.87 22.30 -3.77
CA PHE A 77 18.20 21.16 -4.40
C PHE A 77 17.28 20.42 -3.44
N MET A 78 17.67 20.28 -2.18
CA MET A 78 16.80 19.66 -1.18
C MET A 78 15.54 20.50 -0.88
N VAL A 79 15.64 21.84 -0.91
CA VAL A 79 14.46 22.73 -0.81
C VAL A 79 13.57 22.60 -2.04
N GLU A 80 14.16 22.53 -3.22
CA GLU A 80 13.44 22.38 -4.50
C GLU A 80 12.69 21.04 -4.58
N ASP A 81 13.34 19.95 -4.17
CA ASP A 81 12.73 18.62 -4.07
C ASP A 81 11.56 18.62 -3.08
N TYR A 82 11.74 19.26 -1.92
CA TYR A 82 10.68 19.38 -0.92
C TYR A 82 9.49 20.20 -1.45
N LEU A 83 9.75 21.32 -2.13
CA LEU A 83 8.72 22.15 -2.75
C LEU A 83 7.89 21.38 -3.78
N GLN A 84 8.50 20.49 -4.55
CA GLN A 84 7.78 19.63 -5.52
C GLN A 84 6.88 18.59 -4.83
N SER A 85 7.19 18.21 -3.60
CA SER A 85 6.39 17.27 -2.79
C SER A 85 5.26 17.93 -1.99
N LEU A 86 5.17 19.27 -2.00
CA LEU A 86 4.27 20.02 -1.15
C LEU A 86 2.86 20.11 -1.77
N GLU A 87 1.83 19.77 -0.97
CA GLU A 87 0.43 19.91 -1.39
C GLU A 87 0.04 21.36 -1.72
N PRO A 88 -0.80 21.61 -2.74
CA PRO A 88 -1.16 22.96 -3.20
C PRO A 88 -1.79 23.88 -2.14
N GLU A 89 -2.34 23.29 -1.08
CA GLU A 89 -3.04 23.96 0.01
C GLU A 89 -2.08 24.64 1.01
N ASN A 90 -0.81 24.23 1.04
CA ASN A 90 0.21 24.72 1.98
C ASN A 90 0.89 26.02 1.49
N LYS A 91 0.09 27.04 1.17
CA LYS A 91 0.58 28.30 0.57
C LYS A 91 1.61 29.02 1.43
N ASP A 92 1.42 29.08 2.74
CA ASP A 92 2.31 29.82 3.65
C ASP A 92 3.69 29.17 3.76
N GLU A 93 3.74 27.84 3.81
CA GLU A 93 5.01 27.09 3.82
C GLU A 93 5.74 27.21 2.48
N LYS A 94 4.99 27.18 1.37
CA LYS A 94 5.55 27.37 0.03
C LYS A 94 6.26 28.72 -0.08
N ILE A 95 5.60 29.80 0.34
CA ILE A 95 6.17 31.16 0.33
C ILE A 95 7.48 31.19 1.13
N LEU A 96 7.49 30.55 2.30
CA LEU A 96 8.65 30.52 3.16
C LEU A 96 9.82 29.75 2.53
N LEU A 97 9.56 28.59 1.93
CA LEU A 97 10.58 27.77 1.27
C LEU A 97 11.12 28.43 0.00
N GLU A 98 10.26 29.11 -0.77
CA GLU A 98 10.69 29.95 -1.89
C GLU A 98 11.61 31.08 -1.41
N ALA A 99 11.33 31.69 -0.26
CA ALA A 99 12.21 32.68 0.34
C ALA A 99 13.56 32.09 0.80
N ILE A 100 13.57 30.88 1.37
CA ILE A 100 14.82 30.15 1.69
C ILE A 100 15.62 29.90 0.40
N MET A 101 14.97 29.38 -0.64
CA MET A 101 15.60 29.09 -1.93
C MET A 101 16.21 30.34 -2.58
N LEU A 102 15.46 31.44 -2.62
CA LEU A 102 15.94 32.73 -3.15
C LEU A 102 17.17 33.25 -2.40
N ASN A 103 17.22 33.11 -1.07
CA ASN A 103 18.39 33.49 -0.29
C ASN A 103 19.60 32.59 -0.58
N LEU A 104 19.40 31.28 -0.71
CA LEU A 104 20.47 30.33 -1.09
C LEU A 104 21.03 30.66 -2.48
N GLU A 105 20.16 30.91 -3.46
CA GLU A 105 20.57 31.34 -4.81
C GLU A 105 21.30 32.68 -4.79
N GLY A 106 20.79 33.64 -4.03
CA GLY A 106 21.40 34.97 -3.87
C GLY A 106 22.79 34.90 -3.25
N LEU A 107 23.02 33.98 -2.31
CA LEU A 107 24.33 33.72 -1.70
C LEU A 107 25.27 33.00 -2.68
N TYR A 108 24.74 32.07 -3.48
CA TYR A 108 25.50 31.37 -4.52
C TYR A 108 25.97 32.32 -5.63
N LEU A 109 25.06 33.12 -6.19
CA LEU A 109 25.32 33.96 -7.36
C LEU A 109 26.04 35.27 -7.02
N GLN A 110 25.74 35.84 -5.85
CA GLN A 110 26.13 37.19 -5.46
C GLN A 110 26.47 37.26 -3.97
N GLY A 111 27.37 36.38 -3.52
CA GLY A 111 27.74 36.23 -2.10
C GLY A 111 28.41 37.45 -1.45
N GLN A 112 28.71 38.51 -2.20
CA GLN A 112 29.26 39.79 -1.69
C GLN A 112 28.23 40.92 -1.62
N VAL A 113 27.07 40.74 -2.26
CA VAL A 113 26.02 41.77 -2.34
C VAL A 113 24.94 41.43 -1.32
N GLU A 114 24.68 42.35 -0.38
CA GLU A 114 23.64 42.22 0.64
C GLU A 114 23.74 40.91 1.46
N THR A 115 24.96 40.41 1.65
CA THR A 115 25.23 39.10 2.26
C THR A 115 24.63 38.99 3.66
N GLN A 116 24.76 40.03 4.50
CA GLN A 116 24.13 40.08 5.82
C GLN A 116 22.60 39.92 5.73
N THR A 117 21.95 40.63 4.81
CA THR A 117 20.49 40.61 4.64
C THR A 117 20.04 39.21 4.23
N LYS A 118 20.72 38.60 3.26
CA LYS A 118 20.43 37.24 2.78
C LYS A 118 20.61 36.20 3.87
N LEU A 119 21.70 36.28 4.65
CA LEU A 119 21.96 35.35 5.76
C LEU A 119 20.93 35.51 6.89
N ASN A 120 20.60 36.74 7.27
CA ASN A 120 19.57 37.00 8.28
C ASN A 120 18.21 36.48 7.84
N SER A 121 17.84 36.73 6.58
CA SER A 121 16.58 36.25 6.00
C SER A 121 16.55 34.72 5.92
N LEU A 122 17.66 34.08 5.51
CA LEU A 122 17.78 32.63 5.50
C LEU A 122 17.58 32.03 6.90
N ILE A 123 18.31 32.53 7.90
CA ILE A 123 18.20 32.06 9.29
C ILE A 123 16.80 32.28 9.85
N ALA A 124 16.19 33.44 9.61
CA ALA A 124 14.84 33.76 10.09
C ALA A 124 13.80 32.84 9.46
N ASN A 125 13.84 32.63 8.14
CA ASN A 125 12.91 31.76 7.45
C ASN A 125 13.11 30.29 7.85
N CYS A 126 14.35 29.80 7.97
CA CYS A 126 14.61 28.45 8.49
C CYS A 126 14.04 28.27 9.91
N ASN A 127 14.17 29.27 10.78
CA ASN A 127 13.58 29.23 12.12
C ASN A 127 12.05 29.10 12.07
N LEU A 128 11.39 29.93 11.27
CA LEU A 128 9.94 29.91 11.09
C LEU A 128 9.46 28.58 10.50
N TRP A 129 10.21 28.01 9.55
CA TRP A 129 9.92 26.71 8.98
C TRP A 129 9.97 25.61 10.04
N LEU A 130 11.08 25.56 10.80
CA LEU A 130 11.29 24.58 11.85
C LEU A 130 10.21 24.65 12.93
N ASP A 131 9.70 25.84 13.25
CA ASP A 131 8.64 26.00 14.24
C ASP A 131 7.26 25.57 13.74
N ASN A 132 6.90 25.99 12.53
CA ASN A 132 5.51 25.94 12.08
C ASN A 132 5.18 24.74 11.18
N HIS A 133 6.19 24.11 10.58
CA HIS A 133 5.96 23.19 9.45
C HIS A 133 6.61 21.81 9.58
N THR A 134 7.33 21.53 10.66
CA THR A 134 8.04 20.24 10.87
C THR A 134 7.29 19.22 11.74
N SER A 135 6.15 19.58 12.33
CA SER A 135 5.43 18.72 13.29
C SER A 135 4.11 18.19 12.71
N ASN A 136 3.76 16.95 13.05
CA ASN A 136 2.45 16.32 12.76
C ASN A 136 2.06 16.29 11.27
N ARG A 137 2.95 15.83 10.39
CA ARG A 137 2.65 15.66 8.96
C ARG A 137 2.75 14.19 8.53
N SER A 138 2.06 13.87 7.43
CA SER A 138 2.14 12.56 6.78
C SER A 138 3.48 12.35 6.04
N ASN A 139 4.19 13.43 5.70
CA ASN A 139 5.41 13.42 4.90
C ASN A 139 6.69 13.52 5.76
N ASN A 140 6.86 12.59 6.70
CA ASN A 140 7.95 12.65 7.68
C ASN A 140 9.35 12.47 7.05
N GLU A 141 9.47 11.72 5.95
CA GLU A 141 10.77 11.46 5.29
C GLU A 141 11.32 12.68 4.54
N HIS A 142 10.48 13.42 3.80
CA HIS A 142 10.94 14.63 3.10
C HIS A 142 11.29 15.75 4.09
N ILE A 143 10.53 15.89 5.20
CA ILE A 143 10.86 16.82 6.29
C ILE A 143 12.20 16.43 6.93
N LYS A 144 12.41 15.15 7.24
CA LYS A 144 13.67 14.63 7.79
C LYS A 144 14.84 14.97 6.85
N SER A 145 14.68 14.70 5.55
CA SER A 145 15.72 14.94 4.55
C SER A 145 16.09 16.43 4.43
N LEU A 146 15.11 17.32 4.42
CA LEU A 146 15.36 18.77 4.39
C LEU A 146 16.00 19.26 5.69
N CYS A 147 15.58 18.74 6.85
CA CYS A 147 16.23 19.06 8.13
C CYS A 147 17.70 18.63 8.15
N TYR A 148 18.03 17.46 7.60
CA TYR A 148 19.43 17.02 7.46
C TYR A 148 20.24 17.93 6.53
N ALA A 149 19.64 18.37 5.42
CA ALA A 149 20.30 19.31 4.51
C ALA A 149 20.60 20.66 5.18
N LEU A 150 19.64 21.19 5.94
CA LEU A 150 19.81 22.39 6.75
C LEU A 150 20.87 22.18 7.83
N PHE A 151 20.85 21.05 8.54
CA PHE A 151 21.84 20.71 9.55
C PHE A 151 23.25 20.68 8.97
N MET A 152 23.44 20.03 7.82
CA MET A 152 24.73 20.01 7.10
C MET A 152 25.20 21.40 6.71
N LEU A 153 24.31 22.24 6.18
CA LEU A 153 24.63 23.63 5.85
C LEU A 153 25.10 24.41 7.08
N LEU A 154 24.35 24.33 8.17
CA LEU A 154 24.65 25.05 9.41
C LEU A 154 25.93 24.54 10.06
N LYS A 155 26.18 23.22 10.04
CA LYS A 155 27.38 22.62 10.61
C LYS A 155 28.63 23.06 9.85
N ILE A 156 28.59 23.03 8.52
CA ILE A 156 29.70 23.50 7.69
C ILE A 156 29.93 25.01 7.87
N LEU A 157 28.85 25.80 7.99
CA LEU A 157 28.93 27.23 8.26
C LEU A 157 29.56 27.50 9.63
N ASP A 158 29.12 26.80 10.68
CA ASP A 158 29.64 26.93 12.05
C ASP A 158 31.16 26.65 12.12
N ILE A 159 31.59 25.51 11.56
CA ILE A 159 33.02 25.16 11.49
C ILE A 159 33.81 26.22 10.71
N SER A 160 33.24 26.72 9.62
CA SER A 160 33.91 27.72 8.77
C SER A 160 34.05 29.06 9.51
N LEU A 161 33.02 29.50 10.25
CA LEU A 161 33.04 30.75 11.03
C LEU A 161 34.04 30.67 12.20
N LYS A 162 34.04 29.55 12.93
CA LYS A 162 34.97 29.30 14.04
C LYS A 162 36.40 29.14 13.57
N GLY A 163 36.60 28.59 12.36
CA GLY A 163 37.90 28.40 11.72
C GLY A 163 38.51 29.67 11.11
N LEU A 164 37.80 30.80 11.08
CA LEU A 164 38.36 32.05 10.54
C LEU A 164 39.48 32.59 11.44
N ASP A 165 40.64 32.85 10.84
CA ASP A 165 41.72 33.57 11.51
C ASP A 165 41.37 35.06 11.71
N SER A 166 42.12 35.75 12.58
CA SER A 166 41.86 37.15 12.93
C SER A 166 41.84 38.07 11.71
N TRP A 167 42.64 37.76 10.69
CA TRP A 167 42.71 38.53 9.46
C TRP A 167 41.45 38.35 8.60
N SER A 168 41.01 37.11 8.37
CA SER A 168 39.76 36.81 7.65
C SER A 168 38.54 37.40 8.37
N LYS A 169 38.52 37.34 9.71
CA LYS A 169 37.48 38.01 10.50
C LYS A 169 37.45 39.51 10.25
N SER A 170 38.61 40.16 10.13
CA SER A 170 38.70 41.58 9.83
C SER A 170 38.22 41.92 8.42
N LEU A 171 38.49 41.07 7.42
CA LEU A 171 38.04 41.28 6.04
C LEU A 171 36.53 41.12 5.84
N ALA A 172 35.88 40.28 6.64
CA ALA A 172 34.44 40.06 6.54
C ALA A 172 33.59 41.11 7.28
N LYS A 173 34.16 41.88 8.23
CA LYS A 173 33.46 42.92 9.00
C LYS A 173 32.62 43.92 8.19
N PRO A 174 33.05 44.41 7.00
CA PRO A 174 32.26 45.34 6.20
C PRO A 174 30.98 44.71 5.63
N PHE A 175 30.95 43.39 5.49
CA PHE A 175 29.88 42.66 4.84
C PHE A 175 28.96 41.96 5.84
N ILE A 176 29.49 41.52 6.97
CA ILE A 176 28.79 40.65 7.94
C ILE A 176 29.21 40.95 9.38
N LYS A 177 28.24 40.99 10.30
CA LYS A 177 28.39 40.95 11.75
C LYS A 177 28.65 39.52 12.22
N LEU A 178 29.92 39.09 12.15
CA LEU A 178 30.32 37.70 12.39
C LEU A 178 29.89 37.14 13.75
N GLU A 179 30.02 37.89 14.83
CA GLU A 179 29.65 37.42 16.18
C GLU A 179 28.15 37.12 16.32
N LEU A 180 27.31 37.94 15.69
CA LEU A 180 25.87 37.72 15.66
C LEU A 180 25.54 36.50 14.80
N LEU A 181 26.17 36.39 13.63
CA LEU A 181 25.98 35.26 12.72
C LEU A 181 26.41 33.93 13.34
N GLU A 182 27.55 33.90 14.04
CA GLU A 182 28.04 32.72 14.75
C GLU A 182 27.01 32.26 15.79
N LYS A 183 26.55 33.19 16.64
CA LYS A 183 25.51 32.91 17.65
C LYS A 183 24.19 32.43 17.03
N ASP A 184 23.73 33.09 15.98
CA ASP A 184 22.47 32.75 15.31
C ASP A 184 22.54 31.39 14.60
N THR A 185 23.71 31.06 14.03
CA THR A 185 23.99 29.76 13.41
C THR A 185 24.01 28.66 14.47
N GLU A 186 24.68 28.87 15.61
CA GLU A 186 24.70 27.91 16.73
C GLU A 186 23.28 27.64 17.27
N ASN A 187 22.48 28.69 17.47
CA ASN A 187 21.11 28.57 17.95
C ASN A 187 20.24 27.77 16.96
N LEU A 188 20.32 28.09 15.67
CA LEU A 188 19.55 27.40 14.64
C LEU A 188 20.02 25.95 14.45
N LEU A 189 21.33 25.68 14.55
CA LEU A 189 21.89 24.33 14.51
C LEU A 189 21.32 23.48 15.65
N LYS A 190 21.35 23.98 16.89
CA LYS A 190 20.79 23.28 18.06
C LYS A 190 19.29 23.03 17.90
N LYS A 191 18.54 24.01 17.43
CA LYS A 191 17.10 23.86 17.16
C LYS A 191 16.82 22.80 16.09
N THR A 192 17.65 22.75 15.06
CA THR A 192 17.53 21.76 13.98
C THR A 192 17.80 20.35 14.50
N GLU A 193 18.80 20.19 15.38
CA GLU A 193 19.13 18.94 16.08
C GLU A 193 17.99 18.45 16.99
N GLU A 194 17.40 19.35 17.79
CA GLU A 194 16.24 19.05 18.63
C GLU A 194 15.05 18.59 17.78
N LYS A 195 14.77 19.28 16.67
CA LYS A 195 13.69 18.91 15.74
C LYS A 195 13.95 17.59 15.04
N LEU A 196 15.18 17.33 14.58
CA LEU A 196 15.56 16.05 13.98
C LEU A 196 15.37 14.90 14.97
N THR A 197 15.77 15.08 16.23
CA THR A 197 15.58 14.06 17.28
C THR A 197 14.10 13.77 17.53
N LEU A 198 13.25 14.81 17.53
CA LEU A 198 11.79 14.65 17.68
C LEU A 198 11.17 13.93 16.48
N ILE A 199 11.59 14.29 15.26
CA ILE A 199 11.14 13.65 14.03
C ILE A 199 11.58 12.19 14.00
N GLU A 200 12.83 11.90 14.37
CA GLU A 200 13.34 10.53 14.45
C GLU A 200 12.61 9.72 15.51
N ALA A 201 12.28 10.30 16.66
CA ALA A 201 11.45 9.65 17.69
C ALA A 201 10.02 9.34 17.20
N GLN A 202 9.47 10.15 16.28
CA GLN A 202 8.17 9.91 15.64
C GLN A 202 8.24 8.93 14.47
N ILE A 203 9.40 8.84 13.80
CA ILE A 203 9.71 7.91 12.72
C ILE A 203 10.26 6.59 13.26
N VAL A 204 10.59 6.47 14.57
CA VAL A 204 10.88 5.18 15.19
C VAL A 204 9.77 4.24 14.75
N PRO A 205 10.10 3.16 14.02
CA PRO A 205 9.10 2.23 13.59
C PRO A 205 8.36 1.83 14.87
N LYS A 206 7.04 2.02 14.89
CA LYS A 206 6.19 1.26 15.82
C LYS A 206 6.77 -0.14 15.80
N ASP A 207 7.35 -0.58 16.92
CA ASP A 207 8.05 -1.85 17.02
C ASP A 207 7.42 -2.85 16.07
N GLU A 208 8.16 -3.23 15.02
CA GLU A 208 7.81 -4.32 14.10
C GLU A 208 7.63 -5.66 14.83
N HIS A 209 7.83 -5.66 16.15
CA HIS A 209 7.68 -6.78 17.07
C HIS A 209 6.67 -6.55 18.18
N SER A 210 5.85 -5.49 18.11
CA SER A 210 4.64 -5.47 18.93
C SER A 210 3.75 -6.63 18.46
N PRO A 211 3.44 -7.60 19.33
CA PRO A 211 2.64 -8.75 18.94
C PRO A 211 1.30 -8.23 18.41
N PRO A 212 0.85 -8.73 17.26
CA PRO A 212 -0.37 -8.23 16.64
C PRO A 212 -1.52 -8.36 17.63
N LYS A 213 -2.32 -7.30 17.77
CA LYS A 213 -3.38 -7.24 18.79
C LYS A 213 -4.63 -8.00 18.38
N ASN A 214 -4.77 -8.23 17.08
CA ASN A 214 -5.90 -8.90 16.48
C ASN A 214 -5.50 -9.61 15.18
N LEU A 215 -6.41 -10.46 14.70
CA LEU A 215 -6.21 -11.27 13.50
C LEU A 215 -5.92 -10.43 12.24
N ALA A 216 -6.52 -9.25 12.10
CA ALA A 216 -6.28 -8.38 10.94
C ALA A 216 -4.87 -7.79 10.95
N GLU A 217 -4.38 -7.33 12.10
CA GLU A 217 -3.00 -6.86 12.26
C GLU A 217 -1.97 -7.96 11.97
N TYR A 218 -2.24 -9.18 12.46
CA TYR A 218 -1.38 -10.35 12.20
C TYR A 218 -1.27 -10.64 10.70
N LEU A 219 -2.40 -10.65 9.99
CA LEU A 219 -2.44 -10.91 8.56
C LEU A 219 -1.73 -9.82 7.76
N ASN A 220 -1.94 -8.55 8.09
CA ASN A 220 -1.26 -7.42 7.46
C ASN A 220 0.26 -7.47 7.67
N GLN A 221 0.73 -7.78 8.88
CA GLN A 221 2.16 -7.97 9.15
C GLN A 221 2.73 -9.12 8.33
N ASN A 222 2.01 -10.24 8.21
CA ASN A 222 2.43 -11.39 7.41
C ASN A 222 2.54 -11.04 5.92
N TYR A 223 1.60 -10.24 5.40
CA TYR A 223 1.63 -9.74 4.03
C TYR A 223 2.82 -8.82 3.78
N LEU A 224 3.09 -7.87 4.68
CA LEU A 224 4.24 -6.97 4.58
C LEU A 224 5.57 -7.73 4.62
N GLN A 225 5.74 -8.66 5.57
CA GLN A 225 6.95 -9.48 5.67
C GLN A 225 7.20 -10.33 4.41
N ARG A 226 6.15 -10.80 3.73
CA ARG A 226 6.29 -11.54 2.47
C ARG A 226 6.75 -10.63 1.32
N ILE A 227 6.36 -9.37 1.34
CA ILE A 227 6.73 -8.39 0.31
C ILE A 227 8.15 -7.84 0.52
N GLU A 228 8.55 -7.64 1.77
CA GLU A 228 9.86 -7.09 2.15
C GLU A 228 11.02 -8.07 1.97
N LYS A 229 10.76 -9.38 1.98
CA LYS A 229 11.79 -10.41 2.14
C LYS A 229 12.89 -10.50 1.06
N GLU A 230 12.78 -9.82 -0.08
CA GLU A 230 13.90 -9.63 -1.03
C GLU A 230 13.71 -8.37 -1.90
N PRO A 231 14.60 -7.37 -1.90
CA PRO A 231 14.46 -6.16 -2.71
C PRO A 231 14.85 -6.42 -4.17
N ARG A 232 14.03 -7.20 -4.89
CA ARG A 232 14.10 -7.34 -6.35
C ARG A 232 12.98 -6.51 -6.97
N TYR A 233 13.36 -5.43 -7.65
CA TYR A 233 12.43 -4.48 -8.29
C TYR A 233 12.29 -4.71 -9.79
N ASN A 234 12.48 -5.96 -10.27
CA ASN A 234 12.19 -6.29 -11.66
C ASN A 234 10.71 -6.70 -11.80
N HIS A 235 10.15 -6.50 -12.99
CA HIS A 235 8.72 -6.75 -13.24
C HIS A 235 8.29 -8.18 -12.87
N ASP A 236 9.07 -9.18 -13.28
CA ASP A 236 8.73 -10.59 -13.10
C ASP A 236 8.73 -11.01 -11.61
N ALA A 237 9.72 -10.57 -10.82
CA ALA A 237 9.75 -10.88 -9.38
C ALA A 237 8.62 -10.18 -8.63
N LEU A 238 8.23 -8.97 -9.04
CA LEU A 238 7.08 -8.28 -8.45
C LEU A 238 5.77 -9.00 -8.81
N LEU A 239 5.59 -9.48 -10.03
CA LEU A 239 4.43 -10.31 -10.40
C LEU A 239 4.38 -11.63 -9.61
N GLU A 240 5.53 -12.27 -9.40
CA GLU A 240 5.63 -13.48 -8.58
C GLU A 240 5.21 -13.19 -7.13
N LYS A 241 5.71 -12.09 -6.55
CA LYS A 241 5.31 -11.64 -5.19
C LYS A 241 3.81 -11.37 -5.08
N VAL A 242 3.23 -10.67 -6.05
CA VAL A 242 1.78 -10.44 -6.09
C VAL A 242 1.02 -11.75 -6.13
N SER A 243 1.46 -12.71 -6.94
CA SER A 243 0.82 -14.03 -7.05
C SER A 243 0.92 -14.83 -5.74
N LEU A 244 2.08 -14.79 -5.06
CA LEU A 244 2.25 -15.38 -3.73
C LEU A 244 1.36 -14.71 -2.68
N LEU A 245 1.15 -13.40 -2.79
CA LEU A 245 0.27 -12.66 -1.90
C LEU A 245 -1.21 -12.99 -2.15
N GLU A 246 -1.64 -13.08 -3.41
CA GLU A 246 -2.98 -13.52 -3.79
C GLU A 246 -3.30 -14.91 -3.22
N ILE A 247 -2.37 -15.86 -3.34
CA ILE A 247 -2.52 -17.19 -2.75
C ILE A 247 -2.71 -17.08 -1.23
N ALA A 248 -1.92 -16.23 -0.56
CA ALA A 248 -2.04 -16.02 0.88
C ALA A 248 -3.41 -15.46 1.28
N VAL A 249 -3.92 -14.46 0.54
CA VAL A 249 -5.21 -13.83 0.79
C VAL A 249 -6.37 -14.79 0.49
N GLN A 250 -6.30 -15.57 -0.59
CA GLN A 250 -7.29 -16.61 -0.91
C GLN A 250 -7.37 -17.68 0.18
N ASN A 251 -6.24 -18.04 0.78
CA ASN A 251 -6.22 -18.98 1.90
C ASN A 251 -6.91 -18.41 3.15
N VAL A 252 -6.75 -17.11 3.41
CA VAL A 252 -7.47 -16.42 4.49
C VAL A 252 -8.96 -16.33 4.21
N GLU A 253 -9.37 -16.03 2.98
CA GLU A 253 -10.78 -16.03 2.58
C GLU A 253 -11.40 -17.42 2.82
N LYS A 254 -10.72 -18.48 2.35
CA LYS A 254 -11.13 -19.86 2.57
C LYS A 254 -11.26 -20.20 4.06
N LEU A 255 -10.30 -19.78 4.88
CA LEU A 255 -10.35 -19.96 6.33
C LEU A 255 -11.55 -19.24 6.93
N SER A 256 -11.81 -17.99 6.53
CA SER A 256 -12.97 -17.22 7.00
C SER A 256 -14.30 -17.90 6.67
N GLN A 257 -14.42 -18.46 5.45
CA GLN A 257 -15.61 -19.23 5.07
C GLN A 257 -15.80 -20.49 5.93
N ILE A 258 -14.71 -21.20 6.25
CA ILE A 258 -14.76 -22.38 7.15
C ILE A 258 -15.17 -21.95 8.56
N LEU A 259 -14.63 -20.84 9.09
CA LEU A 259 -15.00 -20.32 10.41
C LEU A 259 -16.45 -19.86 10.47
N LYS A 260 -16.96 -19.23 9.40
CA LYS A 260 -18.38 -18.88 9.28
C LYS A 260 -19.26 -20.12 9.36
N LYS A 261 -18.90 -21.19 8.65
CA LYS A 261 -19.61 -22.48 8.71
C LYS A 261 -19.58 -23.06 10.14
N ARG A 262 -18.43 -23.01 10.82
CA ARG A 262 -18.27 -23.47 12.21
C ARG A 262 -19.25 -22.77 13.15
N GLU A 263 -19.33 -21.44 13.08
CA GLU A 263 -20.21 -20.66 13.95
C GLU A 263 -21.70 -20.89 13.64
N THR A 264 -22.07 -21.06 12.35
CA THR A 264 -23.44 -21.46 11.99
C THR A 264 -23.81 -22.83 12.58
N ILE A 265 -22.92 -23.82 12.49
CA ILE A 265 -23.16 -25.16 13.07
C ILE A 265 -23.32 -25.07 14.59
N LYS A 266 -22.47 -24.30 15.28
CA LYS A 266 -22.59 -24.10 16.74
C LYS A 266 -23.91 -23.44 17.14
N PHE A 267 -24.31 -22.38 16.43
CA PHE A 267 -25.58 -21.69 16.67
C PHE A 267 -26.77 -22.64 16.46
N ASN A 268 -26.77 -23.38 15.35
CA ASN A 268 -27.81 -24.38 15.07
C ASN A 268 -27.84 -25.49 16.12
N SER A 269 -26.68 -25.96 16.58
CA SER A 269 -26.58 -26.96 17.64
C SER A 269 -27.21 -26.45 18.94
N GLN A 270 -26.97 -25.19 19.32
CA GLN A 270 -27.59 -24.57 20.51
C GLN A 270 -29.11 -24.45 20.37
N LEU A 271 -29.61 -24.01 19.21
CA LEU A 271 -31.06 -23.92 18.95
C LEU A 271 -31.75 -25.27 19.07
N ILE A 272 -31.16 -26.31 18.49
CA ILE A 272 -31.73 -27.66 18.48
C ILE A 272 -31.58 -28.32 19.86
N GLN A 273 -30.48 -28.07 20.59
CA GLN A 273 -30.34 -28.48 21.99
C GLN A 273 -31.39 -27.83 22.89
N SER A 274 -31.73 -26.55 22.68
CA SER A 274 -32.80 -25.87 23.41
C SER A 274 -34.17 -26.52 23.14
N LEU A 275 -34.41 -26.97 21.91
CA LEU A 275 -35.63 -27.72 21.56
C LEU A 275 -35.67 -29.08 22.23
N LEU A 276 -34.55 -29.81 22.24
CA LEU A 276 -34.43 -31.10 22.94
C LEU A 276 -34.69 -30.93 24.45
N PHE A 277 -34.05 -29.94 25.07
CA PHE A 277 -34.26 -29.61 26.48
C PHE A 277 -35.72 -29.28 26.78
N SER A 278 -36.37 -28.49 25.92
CA SER A 278 -37.79 -28.15 26.06
C SER A 278 -38.70 -29.38 25.94
N LEU A 279 -38.37 -30.33 25.06
CA LEU A 279 -39.08 -31.60 24.95
C LEU A 279 -38.92 -32.46 26.20
N GLU A 280 -37.69 -32.61 26.70
CA GLU A 280 -37.39 -33.38 27.91
C GLU A 280 -38.01 -32.76 29.17
N GLU A 281 -37.90 -31.44 29.34
CA GLU A 281 -38.46 -30.73 30.47
C GLU A 281 -39.99 -30.84 30.47
N ASN A 282 -40.62 -30.68 29.31
CA ASN A 282 -42.07 -30.83 29.19
C ASN A 282 -42.54 -32.26 29.52
N GLU A 283 -41.74 -33.29 29.25
CA GLU A 283 -42.06 -34.66 29.67
C GLU A 283 -41.88 -34.92 31.16
N ARG A 284 -40.98 -34.20 31.82
CA ARG A 284 -40.75 -34.29 33.28
C ARG A 284 -41.82 -33.57 34.10
N ARG A 285 -42.58 -32.63 33.52
CA ARG A 285 -43.63 -31.86 34.23
C ARG A 285 -44.85 -32.72 34.57
N VAL A 286 -45.24 -32.69 35.85
CA VAL A 286 -46.45 -33.37 36.38
C VAL A 286 -47.72 -32.53 36.21
N LEU A 287 -47.58 -31.20 36.29
CA LEU A 287 -48.65 -30.22 36.07
C LEU A 287 -48.18 -29.19 35.03
N GLY A 288 -49.10 -28.69 34.18
CA GLY A 288 -48.76 -27.70 33.15
C GLY A 288 -47.97 -28.26 31.96
N ARG A 289 -48.14 -29.55 31.64
CA ARG A 289 -47.56 -30.19 30.46
C ARG A 289 -48.21 -29.62 29.20
N LYS A 290 -47.38 -29.12 28.29
CA LYS A 290 -47.79 -28.51 27.03
C LYS A 290 -48.08 -29.56 25.98
N TYR A 291 -49.11 -29.34 25.17
CA TYR A 291 -49.38 -30.15 23.98
C TYR A 291 -48.35 -29.87 22.88
N PHE A 292 -48.23 -30.78 21.92
CA PHE A 292 -47.23 -30.72 20.85
C PHE A 292 -47.28 -29.39 20.09
N LEU A 293 -48.47 -28.93 19.71
CA LEU A 293 -48.67 -27.68 18.99
C LEU A 293 -48.25 -26.44 19.80
N GLU A 294 -48.48 -26.45 21.11
CA GLU A 294 -48.05 -25.38 22.03
C GLU A 294 -46.52 -25.38 22.18
N LEU A 295 -45.92 -26.58 22.30
CA LEU A 295 -44.47 -26.74 22.47
C LEU A 295 -43.69 -26.27 21.24
N ILE A 296 -44.15 -26.58 20.03
CA ILE A 296 -43.52 -26.10 18.80
C ILE A 296 -43.78 -24.61 18.56
N ALA A 297 -44.93 -24.07 19.00
CA ALA A 297 -45.22 -22.65 18.87
C ALA A 297 -44.28 -21.79 19.75
N GLU A 298 -43.96 -22.28 20.96
CA GLU A 298 -43.01 -21.62 21.84
C GLU A 298 -41.55 -21.77 21.42
N ASN A 299 -41.24 -22.84 20.66
CA ASN A 299 -39.90 -23.11 20.13
C ASN A 299 -39.84 -22.95 18.60
N ASN A 300 -40.61 -22.00 18.06
CA ASN A 300 -40.85 -21.89 16.62
C ASN A 300 -39.55 -21.73 15.80
N ASN A 301 -38.56 -21.00 16.32
CA ASN A 301 -37.29 -20.79 15.63
C ASN A 301 -36.51 -22.12 15.51
N SER A 302 -36.35 -22.86 16.62
CA SER A 302 -35.67 -24.16 16.61
C SER A 302 -36.42 -25.21 15.80
N PHE A 303 -37.75 -25.18 15.83
CA PHE A 303 -38.59 -26.06 15.03
C PHE A 303 -38.47 -25.75 13.52
N THR A 304 -38.48 -24.47 13.14
CA THR A 304 -38.31 -24.05 11.74
C THR A 304 -36.92 -24.45 11.23
N GLU A 305 -35.88 -24.26 12.03
CA GLU A 305 -34.51 -24.68 11.70
C GLU A 305 -34.42 -26.20 11.49
N LEU A 306 -35.01 -27.00 12.38
CA LEU A 306 -35.08 -28.45 12.20
C LEU A 306 -35.78 -28.82 10.88
N MET A 307 -36.95 -28.25 10.62
CA MET A 307 -37.77 -28.55 9.44
C MET A 307 -37.10 -28.13 8.12
N GLY A 308 -36.19 -27.16 8.16
CA GLY A 308 -35.38 -26.75 7.01
C GLY A 308 -34.27 -27.73 6.64
N ASN A 309 -33.81 -28.56 7.58
CA ASN A 309 -32.59 -29.37 7.42
C ASN A 309 -32.79 -30.88 7.56
N ILE A 310 -33.98 -31.36 7.96
CA ILE A 310 -34.31 -32.79 7.93
C ILE A 310 -34.70 -33.25 6.51
N GLY A 311 -34.51 -34.54 6.22
CA GLY A 311 -34.89 -35.13 4.93
C GLY A 311 -36.39 -35.02 4.62
N GLU A 312 -36.72 -34.83 3.35
CA GLU A 312 -38.10 -34.56 2.88
C GLU A 312 -39.10 -35.64 3.30
N GLU A 313 -38.70 -36.92 3.36
CA GLU A 313 -39.58 -38.01 3.83
C GLU A 313 -39.97 -37.84 5.32
N ALA A 314 -39.00 -37.54 6.18
CA ALA A 314 -39.23 -37.29 7.60
C ALA A 314 -40.06 -36.02 7.85
N LYS A 315 -39.78 -34.98 7.06
CA LYS A 315 -40.54 -33.72 7.06
C LYS A 315 -42.01 -33.95 6.69
N MET A 316 -42.27 -34.73 5.64
CA MET A 316 -43.62 -35.07 5.19
C MET A 316 -44.37 -35.92 6.22
N SER A 317 -43.70 -36.88 6.87
CA SER A 317 -44.27 -37.67 7.97
C SER A 317 -44.72 -36.77 9.12
N LEU A 318 -43.84 -35.89 9.60
CA LEU A 318 -44.14 -35.01 10.73
C LEU A 318 -45.22 -33.98 10.39
N VAL A 319 -45.19 -33.36 9.20
CA VAL A 319 -46.22 -32.41 8.74
C VAL A 319 -47.59 -33.09 8.62
N LYS A 320 -47.63 -34.35 8.17
CA LYS A 320 -48.87 -35.12 8.09
C LYS A 320 -49.49 -35.30 9.48
N LYS A 321 -48.69 -35.64 10.49
CA LYS A 321 -49.19 -35.78 11.87
C LYS A 321 -49.57 -34.43 12.50
N ILE A 322 -48.84 -33.36 12.20
CA ILE A 322 -49.22 -31.98 12.59
C ILE A 322 -50.57 -31.58 11.99
N THR A 323 -50.80 -31.92 10.73
CA THR A 323 -52.07 -31.62 10.04
C THR A 323 -53.22 -32.39 10.66
N GLN A 324 -53.00 -33.65 11.02
CA GLN A 324 -53.97 -34.47 11.75
C GLN A 324 -54.28 -33.89 13.15
N LEU A 325 -53.28 -33.33 13.84
CA LEU A 325 -53.47 -32.65 15.12
C LEU A 325 -54.24 -31.32 14.99
N ARG A 326 -54.06 -30.59 13.89
CA ARG A 326 -54.73 -29.30 13.65
C ARG A 326 -56.19 -29.46 13.18
N ASN A 327 -56.49 -30.46 12.36
CA ASN A 327 -57.80 -30.68 11.77
C ASN A 327 -58.20 -32.17 11.84
N PRO A 328 -58.75 -32.64 12.98
CA PRO A 328 -59.15 -34.04 13.15
C PRO A 328 -60.23 -34.49 12.14
N ASP A 329 -61.10 -33.57 11.71
CA ASP A 329 -62.27 -33.86 10.88
C ASP A 329 -61.95 -34.19 9.41
N ASN A 330 -60.78 -33.76 8.89
CA ASN A 330 -60.41 -33.99 7.50
C ASN A 330 -59.81 -35.38 7.22
N TYR A 331 -59.61 -36.22 8.25
CA TYR A 331 -59.10 -37.59 8.11
C TYR A 331 -60.22 -38.64 7.99
N GLN A 332 -61.49 -38.20 7.95
CA GLN A 332 -62.68 -39.06 7.80
C GLN A 332 -62.91 -39.62 6.37
N LYS A 333 -61.85 -39.94 5.61
CA LYS A 333 -62.00 -40.73 4.36
C LYS A 333 -61.10 -41.94 4.20
N VAL A 334 -60.28 -42.31 5.19
CA VAL A 334 -59.50 -43.57 5.13
C VAL A 334 -59.72 -44.51 6.33
N SER A 335 -60.63 -44.19 7.26
CA SER A 335 -60.97 -45.11 8.35
C SER A 335 -62.41 -44.95 8.83
N SER A 336 -63.37 -45.08 7.93
CA SER A 336 -64.81 -45.10 8.29
C SER A 336 -65.23 -46.37 9.06
N SER A 337 -64.29 -47.15 9.62
CA SER A 337 -64.60 -48.33 10.43
C SER A 337 -63.56 -48.63 11.52
N MET A 338 -63.11 -47.60 12.24
CA MET A 338 -62.60 -47.76 13.62
C MET A 338 -63.37 -46.82 14.57
N GLN A 339 -64.65 -47.11 14.71
CA GLN A 339 -65.39 -47.20 15.98
C GLN A 339 -64.86 -46.38 17.19
N TYR A 340 -65.17 -45.08 17.24
CA TYR A 340 -66.06 -44.44 18.22
C TYR A 340 -65.95 -44.67 19.75
N ALA A 341 -64.92 -45.32 20.30
CA ALA A 341 -64.92 -45.68 21.74
C ALA A 341 -63.73 -45.20 22.62
N ALA A 342 -62.87 -44.26 22.21
CA ALA A 342 -61.64 -43.98 22.99
C ALA A 342 -61.40 -42.53 23.48
N SER A 343 -62.30 -41.57 23.27
CA SER A 343 -62.03 -40.15 23.65
C SER A 343 -62.62 -39.67 24.99
N TRP A 344 -63.24 -40.54 25.78
CA TRP A 344 -63.76 -40.20 27.13
C TRP A 344 -63.21 -41.08 28.27
N ILE A 345 -62.31 -42.03 27.99
CA ILE A 345 -61.51 -42.73 29.00
C ILE A 345 -60.02 -42.52 28.69
N THR A 346 -59.50 -41.37 29.08
CA THR A 346 -58.12 -41.13 29.57
C THR A 346 -57.97 -39.73 30.18
N ALA A 347 -59.08 -39.00 30.40
CA ALA A 347 -59.17 -38.00 31.45
C ALA A 347 -59.22 -38.66 32.84
N ILE A 348 -58.22 -39.49 33.16
CA ILE A 348 -57.75 -39.62 34.53
C ILE A 348 -56.40 -38.92 34.49
N PRO A 349 -56.19 -37.85 35.26
CA PRO A 349 -54.89 -37.20 35.25
C PRO A 349 -53.86 -38.25 35.70
N ALA A 350 -52.83 -38.47 34.88
CA ALA A 350 -51.74 -39.41 35.20
C ALA A 350 -51.08 -39.12 36.56
N SER A 351 -51.30 -37.93 37.13
CA SER A 351 -50.95 -37.56 38.50
C SER A 351 -51.74 -38.31 39.58
N ALA A 352 -53.01 -38.65 39.35
CA ALA A 352 -53.84 -39.38 40.32
C ALA A 352 -53.53 -40.89 40.38
N LEU A 353 -53.10 -41.48 39.26
CA LEU A 353 -52.68 -42.88 39.18
C LEU A 353 -51.23 -43.12 39.68
N ARG A 354 -50.35 -42.12 39.64
CA ARG A 354 -48.97 -42.23 40.16
C ARG A 354 -48.83 -42.06 41.66
N LEU A 355 -49.82 -41.45 42.31
CA LEU A 355 -49.79 -41.19 43.76
C LEU A 355 -50.24 -42.39 44.61
N THR A 356 -50.77 -43.46 44.01
CA THR A 356 -51.43 -44.55 44.75
C THR A 356 -50.98 -45.96 44.36
N VAL A 357 -50.00 -46.12 43.47
CA VAL A 357 -49.58 -47.44 42.95
C VAL A 357 -48.13 -47.79 43.38
N PRO A 358 -47.87 -49.00 43.92
CA PRO A 358 -46.53 -49.45 44.32
C PRO A 358 -45.51 -49.44 43.16
N GLN A 359 -44.24 -49.16 43.48
CA GLN A 359 -43.14 -48.96 42.51
C GLN A 359 -42.98 -50.09 41.48
N THR A 360 -43.29 -51.33 41.81
CA THR A 360 -43.12 -52.49 40.91
C THR A 360 -44.09 -52.53 39.73
N TRP A 361 -45.17 -51.72 39.75
CA TRP A 361 -46.14 -51.62 38.66
C TRP A 361 -45.93 -50.40 37.75
N GLN A 362 -45.08 -49.45 38.16
CA GLN A 362 -44.82 -48.24 37.38
C GLN A 362 -43.95 -48.52 36.14
N GLU A 363 -43.10 -49.54 36.18
CA GLU A 363 -42.25 -49.93 35.05
C GLU A 363 -43.02 -50.69 33.96
N THR A 364 -44.07 -51.44 34.33
CA THR A 364 -44.84 -52.26 33.38
C THR A 364 -45.90 -51.46 32.61
N VAL A 365 -46.53 -50.45 33.24
CA VAL A 365 -47.64 -49.69 32.63
C VAL A 365 -47.19 -48.68 31.57
N VAL A 366 -45.95 -48.19 31.62
CA VAL A 366 -45.38 -47.32 30.57
C VAL A 366 -45.22 -48.08 29.24
N SER A 367 -45.18 -49.42 29.27
CA SER A 367 -44.98 -50.24 28.06
C SER A 367 -46.27 -50.62 27.30
N ILE A 368 -47.48 -50.31 27.82
CA ILE A 368 -48.76 -50.86 27.30
C ILE A 368 -49.82 -49.78 26.97
N VAL A 369 -49.57 -48.49 27.21
CA VAL A 369 -50.53 -47.43 26.84
C VAL A 369 -50.35 -47.04 25.36
N PRO A 370 -51.39 -47.13 24.50
CA PRO A 370 -51.29 -46.67 23.12
C PRO A 370 -50.98 -45.17 23.10
N ALA A 371 -49.92 -44.78 22.39
CA ALA A 371 -49.50 -43.39 22.29
C ALA A 371 -50.64 -42.55 21.74
N THR A 372 -51.04 -41.49 22.45
CA THR A 372 -51.88 -40.45 21.86
C THR A 372 -51.13 -39.82 20.68
N LEU A 373 -51.83 -39.36 19.65
CA LEU A 373 -51.22 -38.68 18.49
C LEU A 373 -50.28 -37.54 18.91
N ASP A 374 -50.59 -36.86 20.02
CA ASP A 374 -49.73 -35.88 20.68
C ASP A 374 -48.39 -36.47 21.18
N SER A 375 -48.43 -37.60 21.89
CA SER A 375 -47.24 -38.30 22.38
C SER A 375 -46.40 -38.87 21.24
N GLU A 376 -47.07 -39.33 20.18
CA GLU A 376 -46.42 -39.85 18.97
C GLU A 376 -45.67 -38.74 18.21
N CYS A 377 -46.27 -37.56 18.07
CA CYS A 377 -45.61 -36.39 17.47
C CYS A 377 -44.41 -35.91 18.30
N LYS A 378 -44.51 -35.91 19.63
CA LYS A 378 -43.39 -35.55 20.52
C LYS A 378 -42.24 -36.55 20.42
N CYS A 379 -42.55 -37.84 20.35
CA CYS A 379 -41.55 -38.90 20.19
C CYS A 379 -40.84 -38.81 18.84
N GLU A 380 -41.59 -38.64 17.76
CA GLU A 380 -41.03 -38.46 16.41
C GLU A 380 -40.17 -37.20 16.31
N LEU A 381 -40.64 -36.07 16.87
CA LEU A 381 -39.86 -34.84 16.93
C LEU A 381 -38.56 -35.03 17.72
N ARG A 382 -38.59 -35.73 18.86
CA ARG A 382 -37.36 -36.07 19.61
C ARG A 382 -36.38 -36.85 18.76
N ILE A 383 -36.81 -37.91 18.10
CA ILE A 383 -35.94 -38.75 17.26
C ILE A 383 -35.28 -37.90 16.16
N LEU A 384 -36.04 -37.01 15.53
CA LEU A 384 -35.54 -36.11 14.49
C LEU A 384 -34.55 -35.08 15.04
N VAL A 385 -34.82 -34.53 16.23
CA VAL A 385 -33.92 -33.61 16.94
C VAL A 385 -32.61 -34.29 17.30
N GLU A 386 -32.66 -35.49 17.89
CA GLU A 386 -31.47 -36.27 18.27
C GLU A 386 -30.63 -36.66 17.05
N LYS A 387 -31.29 -37.08 15.97
CA LYS A 387 -30.62 -37.38 14.69
C LYS A 387 -29.93 -36.14 14.13
N TYR A 388 -30.64 -35.02 14.05
CA TYR A 388 -30.07 -33.79 13.51
C TYR A 388 -28.92 -33.24 14.38
N LEU A 389 -29.01 -33.37 15.71
CA LEU A 389 -27.88 -33.04 16.61
C LEU A 389 -26.66 -33.92 16.36
N LYS A 390 -26.87 -35.22 16.09
CA LYS A 390 -25.78 -36.13 15.72
C LYS A 390 -25.11 -35.70 14.42
N ASP A 391 -25.90 -35.34 13.41
CA ASP A 391 -25.42 -34.86 12.12
C ASP A 391 -24.66 -33.54 12.27
N LEU A 392 -25.18 -32.58 13.03
CA LEU A 392 -24.50 -31.31 13.35
C LEU A 392 -23.18 -31.51 14.10
N ASN A 393 -23.13 -32.43 15.07
CA ASN A 393 -21.89 -32.75 15.79
C ASN A 393 -20.83 -33.38 14.86
N GLN A 394 -21.25 -34.23 13.92
CA GLN A 394 -20.37 -34.80 12.92
C GLN A 394 -19.84 -33.72 11.96
N ASP A 395 -20.72 -32.83 11.50
CA ASP A 395 -20.35 -31.70 10.65
C ASP A 395 -19.42 -30.72 11.37
N LEU A 396 -19.63 -30.48 12.66
CA LEU A 396 -18.75 -29.66 13.48
C LEU A 396 -17.35 -30.28 13.54
N LYS A 397 -17.26 -31.58 13.82
CA LYS A 397 -15.97 -32.30 13.87
C LYS A 397 -15.22 -32.22 12.54
N ILE A 398 -15.90 -32.49 11.42
CA ILE A 398 -15.31 -32.36 10.08
C ILE A 398 -14.86 -30.91 9.82
N THR A 399 -15.64 -29.93 10.26
CA THR A 399 -15.31 -28.51 10.07
C THR A 399 -14.09 -28.11 10.91
N GLU A 400 -13.98 -28.60 12.15
CA GLU A 400 -12.83 -28.37 13.02
C GLU A 400 -11.54 -29.01 12.48
N GLU A 401 -11.61 -30.21 11.91
CA GLU A 401 -10.50 -30.85 11.21
C GLU A 401 -10.03 -29.99 10.02
N ARG A 402 -10.96 -29.46 9.22
CA ARG A 402 -10.62 -28.56 8.10
C ARG A 402 -10.03 -27.22 8.54
N VAL A 403 -10.43 -26.68 9.70
CA VAL A 403 -9.79 -25.50 10.29
C VAL A 403 -8.33 -25.80 10.60
N LYS A 404 -8.02 -26.96 11.22
CA LYS A 404 -6.65 -27.37 11.53
C LYS A 404 -5.80 -27.55 10.27
N GLU A 405 -6.29 -28.29 9.28
CA GLU A 405 -5.59 -28.48 8.00
C GLU A 405 -5.28 -27.13 7.33
N CYS A 406 -6.24 -26.20 7.34
CA CYS A 406 -6.06 -24.88 6.74
C CYS A 406 -5.04 -24.03 7.49
N MET A 407 -4.91 -24.21 8.82
CA MET A 407 -3.89 -23.55 9.62
C MET A 407 -2.49 -24.12 9.36
N GLU A 408 -2.34 -25.45 9.40
CA GLU A 408 -1.05 -26.14 9.22
C GLU A 408 -0.40 -25.87 7.86
N HIS A 409 -1.21 -25.78 6.80
CA HIS A 409 -0.69 -25.57 5.45
C HIS A 409 -0.32 -24.12 5.10
N ASN A 410 -0.91 -23.13 5.76
CA ASN A 410 -0.86 -21.74 5.27
C ASN A 410 -0.11 -20.77 6.19
N LEU A 411 0.02 -21.12 7.47
CA LEU A 411 0.53 -20.22 8.50
C LEU A 411 1.45 -21.00 9.42
N ALA A 412 2.74 -20.66 9.39
CA ALA A 412 3.72 -21.24 10.30
C ALA A 412 3.21 -21.11 11.74
N SER A 413 3.14 -22.24 12.42
CA SER A 413 2.59 -22.44 13.77
C SER A 413 3.00 -21.33 14.75
N GLN A 414 2.14 -20.33 14.92
CA GLN A 414 2.24 -19.34 15.98
C GLN A 414 1.05 -19.51 16.93
N GLU A 415 1.33 -19.83 18.19
CA GLU A 415 0.35 -20.04 19.26
C GLU A 415 -0.64 -18.86 19.42
N GLN A 416 -0.18 -17.64 19.10
CA GLN A 416 -1.01 -16.43 19.07
C GLN A 416 -2.10 -16.48 17.99
N TYR A 417 -1.79 -17.06 16.82
CA TYR A 417 -2.74 -17.17 15.71
C TYR A 417 -3.87 -18.14 16.03
N GLU A 418 -3.52 -19.30 16.61
CA GLU A 418 -4.51 -20.29 17.05
C GLU A 418 -5.48 -19.69 18.07
N LYS A 419 -4.96 -18.88 19.00
CA LYS A 419 -5.78 -18.14 19.96
C LYS A 419 -6.75 -17.17 19.26
N PHE A 420 -6.29 -16.39 18.28
CA PHE A 420 -7.16 -15.48 17.54
C PHE A 420 -8.27 -16.17 16.74
N ILE A 421 -8.00 -17.37 16.21
CA ILE A 421 -8.99 -18.17 15.46
C ILE A 421 -10.03 -18.80 16.39
N ASN A 422 -9.60 -19.21 17.58
CA ASN A 422 -10.50 -19.76 18.59
C ASN A 422 -11.41 -18.68 19.20
N ASP A 423 -10.89 -17.46 19.39
CA ASP A 423 -11.63 -16.32 19.94
C ASP A 423 -12.39 -15.50 18.87
N ALA A 424 -12.35 -15.91 17.59
CA ALA A 424 -12.95 -15.16 16.49
C ALA A 424 -14.48 -15.10 16.60
N THR A 425 -15.02 -13.88 16.73
CA THR A 425 -16.47 -13.65 16.74
C THR A 425 -17.06 -13.65 15.31
N PRO A 426 -18.37 -13.89 15.13
CA PRO A 426 -19.01 -13.79 13.82
C PRO A 426 -18.75 -12.46 13.10
N LYS A 427 -18.75 -11.36 13.85
CA LYS A 427 -18.44 -10.02 13.33
C LYS A 427 -16.99 -9.92 12.86
N THR A 428 -16.04 -10.50 13.61
CA THR A 428 -14.62 -10.53 13.22
C THR A 428 -14.41 -11.34 11.95
N ILE A 429 -15.09 -12.49 11.81
CA ILE A 429 -15.03 -13.36 10.63
C ILE A 429 -15.53 -12.61 9.38
N GLU A 430 -16.65 -11.89 9.50
CA GLU A 430 -17.22 -11.09 8.42
C GLU A 430 -16.27 -9.97 7.97
N ILE A 431 -15.70 -9.22 8.92
CA ILE A 431 -14.69 -8.18 8.63
C ILE A 431 -13.48 -8.77 7.90
N ILE A 432 -13.00 -9.95 8.32
CA ILE A 432 -11.85 -10.61 7.65
C ILE A 432 -12.21 -11.05 6.23
N ASN A 433 -13.42 -11.57 6.03
CA ASN A 433 -13.89 -11.98 4.72
C ASN A 433 -13.98 -10.79 3.75
N GLU A 434 -14.58 -9.68 4.20
CA GLU A 434 -14.69 -8.44 3.43
C GLU A 434 -13.31 -7.84 3.14
N ALA A 435 -12.44 -7.77 4.14
CA ALA A 435 -11.07 -7.28 3.98
C ALA A 435 -10.25 -8.16 3.02
N SER A 436 -10.44 -9.49 3.04
CA SER A 436 -9.74 -10.39 2.12
C SER A 436 -10.20 -10.20 0.68
N LYS A 437 -11.49 -9.99 0.44
CA LYS A 437 -12.02 -9.69 -0.89
C LYS A 437 -11.52 -8.35 -1.42
N ALA A 438 -11.63 -7.30 -0.59
CA ALA A 438 -11.04 -6.00 -0.89
C ALA A 438 -9.56 -6.11 -1.24
N MET A 439 -8.80 -6.86 -0.44
CA MET A 439 -7.38 -7.10 -0.68
C MET A 439 -7.11 -7.81 -2.02
N LEU A 440 -7.92 -8.80 -2.40
CA LEU A 440 -7.81 -9.44 -3.73
C LEU A 440 -8.09 -8.45 -4.86
N ASP A 441 -9.16 -7.67 -4.75
CA ASP A 441 -9.50 -6.65 -5.76
C ASP A 441 -8.36 -5.62 -5.89
N GLY A 442 -7.81 -5.17 -4.77
CA GLY A 442 -6.66 -4.28 -4.75
C GLY A 442 -5.39 -4.89 -5.36
N LEU A 443 -5.14 -6.20 -5.17
CA LEU A 443 -4.00 -6.87 -5.80
C LEU A 443 -4.16 -7.01 -7.31
N ILE A 444 -5.39 -7.18 -7.81
CA ILE A 444 -5.69 -7.15 -9.24
C ILE A 444 -5.39 -5.76 -9.81
N GLU A 445 -5.87 -4.70 -9.15
CA GLU A 445 -5.55 -3.32 -9.55
C GLU A 445 -4.04 -3.05 -9.54
N TYR A 446 -3.33 -3.56 -8.52
CA TYR A 446 -1.89 -3.42 -8.42
C TYR A 446 -1.15 -4.15 -9.55
N ARG A 447 -1.58 -5.36 -9.91
CA ARG A 447 -1.04 -6.09 -11.06
C ARG A 447 -1.20 -5.28 -12.35
N ASN A 448 -2.34 -4.63 -12.54
CA ASN A 448 -2.58 -3.78 -13.70
C ASN A 448 -1.67 -2.53 -13.70
N LEU A 449 -1.50 -1.90 -12.54
CA LEU A 449 -0.56 -0.79 -12.37
C LEU A 449 0.88 -1.22 -12.67
N LEU A 450 1.30 -2.42 -12.23
CA LEU A 450 2.62 -2.96 -12.49
C LEU A 450 2.86 -3.25 -13.97
N LYS A 451 1.85 -3.79 -14.67
CA LYS A 451 1.88 -3.95 -16.13
C LYS A 451 2.04 -2.61 -16.84
N LEU A 452 1.25 -1.62 -16.45
CA LEU A 452 1.33 -0.26 -16.99
C LEU A 452 2.72 0.34 -16.79
N ALA A 453 3.28 0.21 -15.58
CA ALA A 453 4.61 0.67 -15.25
C ALA A 453 5.68 0.03 -16.14
N PHE A 454 5.59 -1.27 -16.38
CA PHE A 454 6.52 -1.97 -17.26
C PHE A 454 6.42 -1.50 -18.72
N ILE A 455 5.21 -1.35 -19.25
CA ILE A 455 4.99 -0.84 -20.62
C ILE A 455 5.57 0.58 -20.74
N MET A 456 5.26 1.46 -19.79
CA MET A 456 5.77 2.83 -19.77
C MET A 456 7.29 2.87 -19.61
N GLN A 457 7.88 2.00 -18.79
CA GLN A 457 9.33 1.87 -18.66
C GLN A 457 9.99 1.48 -19.99
N GLN A 458 9.44 0.50 -20.72
CA GLN A 458 9.95 0.12 -22.04
C GLN A 458 9.90 1.28 -23.02
N LYS A 459 8.80 2.04 -23.03
CA LYS A 459 8.67 3.22 -23.90
C LYS A 459 9.60 4.35 -23.52
N LEU A 460 9.79 4.62 -22.23
CA LEU A 460 10.79 5.57 -21.76
C LEU A 460 12.21 5.16 -22.15
N LYS A 461 12.51 3.86 -22.17
CA LYS A 461 13.80 3.34 -22.66
C LYS A 461 13.96 3.58 -24.18
N GLU A 462 12.92 3.34 -24.97
CA GLU A 462 12.92 3.64 -26.42
C GLU A 462 13.13 5.15 -26.68
N ILE A 463 12.42 6.01 -25.94
CA ILE A 463 12.56 7.48 -26.01
C ILE A 463 14.00 7.90 -25.67
N LYS A 464 14.57 7.38 -24.57
CA LYS A 464 15.94 7.68 -24.15
C LYS A 464 16.98 7.23 -25.18
N ASN A 465 16.79 6.05 -25.77
CA ASN A 465 17.66 5.55 -26.84
C ASN A 465 17.63 6.45 -28.07
N LEU A 466 16.43 6.94 -28.45
CA LEU A 466 16.30 7.85 -29.58
C LEU A 466 16.85 9.25 -29.27
N ASP A 467 16.62 9.77 -28.06
CA ASP A 467 17.21 11.04 -27.61
C ASP A 467 18.74 10.97 -27.61
N THR A 468 19.33 9.85 -27.20
CA THR A 468 20.78 9.63 -27.30
C THR A 468 21.28 9.74 -28.74
N ARG A 469 20.56 9.16 -29.71
CA ARG A 469 20.89 9.30 -31.15
C ARG A 469 20.73 10.73 -31.65
N VAL A 470 19.73 11.45 -31.16
CA VAL A 470 19.52 12.88 -31.44
C VAL A 470 20.69 13.70 -30.90
N GLN A 471 21.14 13.46 -29.66
CA GLN A 471 22.30 14.13 -29.09
C GLN A 471 23.58 13.85 -29.87
N GLU A 472 23.81 12.60 -30.28
CA GLU A 472 24.95 12.22 -31.12
C GLU A 472 24.93 12.96 -32.46
N PHE A 473 23.77 13.04 -33.11
CA PHE A 473 23.59 13.79 -34.35
C PHE A 473 23.91 15.28 -34.16
N LEU A 474 23.36 15.91 -33.13
CA LEU A 474 23.60 17.32 -32.83
C LEU A 474 25.07 17.56 -32.51
N HIS A 475 25.71 16.69 -31.74
CA HIS A 475 27.15 16.80 -31.46
C HIS A 475 28.00 16.74 -32.73
N GLN A 476 27.63 15.88 -33.68
CA GLN A 476 28.38 15.69 -34.92
C GLN A 476 28.15 16.80 -35.95
N TYR A 477 26.93 17.35 -36.03
CA TYR A 477 26.51 18.23 -37.14
C TYR A 477 26.14 19.67 -36.73
N ASP A 478 25.87 19.97 -35.44
CA ASP A 478 25.62 21.35 -34.94
C ASP A 478 26.92 22.11 -34.64
N GLY A 479 27.76 22.24 -35.67
CA GLY A 479 29.02 22.96 -35.62
C GLY A 479 28.86 24.49 -35.71
N PHE A 480 29.96 25.21 -35.51
CA PHE A 480 30.02 26.68 -35.58
C PHE A 480 29.42 27.27 -36.87
N LEU A 481 29.66 26.64 -38.02
CA LEU A 481 29.13 27.10 -39.31
C LEU A 481 27.60 26.94 -39.43
N VAL A 482 27.02 25.92 -38.80
CA VAL A 482 25.57 25.73 -38.75
C VAL A 482 24.93 26.81 -37.87
N LYS A 483 25.55 27.14 -36.73
CA LYS A 483 25.11 28.23 -35.84
C LYS A 483 25.17 29.60 -36.51
N ILE A 484 26.21 29.86 -37.30
CA ILE A 484 26.32 31.06 -38.13
C ILE A 484 25.24 31.10 -39.22
N SER A 485 25.03 29.99 -39.93
CA SER A 485 23.98 29.85 -40.95
C SER A 485 22.58 30.12 -40.35
N ASN A 486 22.28 29.54 -39.19
CA ASN A 486 21.04 29.76 -38.46
C ASN A 486 20.89 31.19 -37.92
N PHE A 487 21.98 31.83 -37.49
CA PHE A 487 21.97 33.23 -37.07
C PHE A 487 21.64 34.18 -38.23
N PHE A 488 22.31 34.03 -39.37
CA PHE A 488 22.04 34.86 -40.55
C PHE A 488 20.67 34.56 -41.19
N ALA A 489 20.18 33.32 -41.07
CA ALA A 489 18.84 32.93 -41.53
C ALA A 489 17.71 33.68 -40.82
N LYS A 490 17.94 34.26 -39.63
CA LYS A 490 16.98 35.14 -38.93
C LYS A 490 16.75 36.47 -39.66
N PHE A 491 17.73 36.92 -40.45
CA PHE A 491 17.66 38.17 -41.20
C PHE A 491 17.31 37.93 -42.67
N PHE A 492 17.86 36.88 -43.28
CA PHE A 492 17.50 36.49 -44.65
C PHE A 492 17.48 34.96 -44.82
N SER A 493 16.36 34.42 -45.27
CA SER A 493 16.11 32.97 -45.35
C SER A 493 17.04 32.20 -46.30
N PHE A 494 17.67 32.88 -47.26
CA PHE A 494 18.60 32.24 -48.22
C PHE A 494 19.94 31.82 -47.58
N PHE A 495 20.30 32.33 -46.39
CA PHE A 495 21.51 31.90 -45.66
C PHE A 495 21.35 30.54 -44.95
N LYS A 496 20.14 29.96 -44.95
CA LYS A 496 19.85 28.69 -44.29
C LYS A 496 20.32 27.51 -45.15
N THR A 497 21.44 26.91 -44.76
CA THR A 497 22.01 25.75 -45.43
C THR A 497 21.15 24.50 -45.21
N GLU A 498 21.28 23.50 -46.07
CA GLU A 498 20.53 22.24 -45.95
C GLU A 498 20.86 21.53 -44.63
N THR A 499 22.13 21.48 -44.23
CA THR A 499 22.56 20.98 -42.92
C THR A 499 21.88 21.72 -41.77
N ALA A 500 21.76 23.04 -41.85
CA ALA A 500 21.08 23.84 -40.82
C ALA A 500 19.57 23.54 -40.75
N LYS A 501 18.90 23.29 -41.88
CA LYS A 501 17.50 22.83 -41.90
C LYS A 501 17.33 21.45 -41.24
N LEU A 502 18.24 20.51 -41.52
CA LEU A 502 18.23 19.18 -40.93
C LEU A 502 18.51 19.22 -39.41
N VAL A 503 19.39 20.11 -38.96
CA VAL A 503 19.67 20.33 -37.53
C VAL A 503 18.45 20.92 -36.82
N ASP A 504 17.78 21.91 -37.40
CA ASP A 504 16.56 22.49 -36.81
C ASP A 504 15.45 21.45 -36.66
N GLU A 505 15.27 20.57 -37.65
CA GLU A 505 14.31 19.48 -37.57
C GLU A 505 14.64 18.45 -36.46
N VAL A 506 15.93 18.19 -36.25
CA VAL A 506 16.37 17.32 -35.15
C VAL A 506 16.14 17.98 -33.79
N TYR A 507 16.29 19.31 -33.69
CA TYR A 507 15.88 20.06 -32.50
C TYR A 507 14.36 19.99 -32.25
N GLU A 508 13.53 20.08 -33.29
CA GLU A 508 12.07 19.87 -33.16
C GLU A 508 11.74 18.45 -32.68
N THR A 509 12.49 17.46 -33.18
CA THR A 509 12.34 16.06 -32.73
C THR A 509 12.76 15.90 -31.26
N GLN A 510 13.84 16.56 -30.83
CA GLN A 510 14.30 16.56 -29.44
C GLN A 510 13.22 17.13 -28.49
N LEU A 511 12.62 18.28 -28.86
CA LEU A 511 11.53 18.88 -28.10
C LEU A 511 10.31 17.95 -28.05
N GLY A 512 9.98 17.30 -29.17
CA GLY A 512 8.92 16.32 -29.23
C GLY A 512 9.16 15.11 -28.31
N LEU A 513 10.40 14.61 -28.25
CA LEU A 513 10.77 13.50 -27.36
C LEU A 513 10.70 13.89 -25.89
N GLN A 514 11.10 15.12 -25.55
CA GLN A 514 10.98 15.64 -24.19
C GLN A 514 9.51 15.77 -23.78
N SER A 515 8.65 16.28 -24.66
CA SER A 515 7.21 16.34 -24.41
C SER A 515 6.60 14.95 -24.22
N LEU A 516 7.02 13.96 -25.03
CA LEU A 516 6.56 12.58 -24.88
C LEU A 516 7.02 11.97 -23.55
N LYS A 517 8.27 12.21 -23.13
CA LYS A 517 8.81 11.77 -21.83
C LYS A 517 7.96 12.31 -20.67
N GLU A 518 7.66 13.62 -20.71
CA GLU A 518 6.83 14.29 -19.70
C GLU A 518 5.41 13.73 -19.67
N GLU A 519 4.81 13.44 -20.83
CA GLU A 519 3.47 12.85 -20.94
C GLU A 519 3.41 11.46 -20.29
N TYR A 520 4.36 10.58 -20.60
CA TYR A 520 4.43 9.22 -20.01
C TYR A 520 4.64 9.28 -18.49
N GLN A 521 5.53 10.16 -18.00
CA GLN A 521 5.76 10.33 -16.56
C GLN A 521 4.53 10.90 -15.84
N LYS A 522 3.84 11.87 -16.45
CA LYS A 522 2.61 12.45 -15.91
C LYS A 522 1.48 11.42 -15.85
N ASN A 523 1.27 10.65 -16.92
CA ASN A 523 0.23 9.63 -16.97
C ASN A 523 0.49 8.50 -15.97
N PHE A 524 1.77 8.12 -15.77
CA PHE A 524 2.13 7.20 -14.70
C PHE A 524 1.83 7.74 -13.30
N LYS A 525 2.09 9.04 -13.06
CA LYS A 525 1.78 9.68 -11.78
C LYS A 525 0.28 9.69 -11.51
N ILE A 526 -0.53 10.05 -12.52
CA ILE A 526 -2.00 9.99 -12.45
C ILE A 526 -2.46 8.56 -12.15
N ALA A 527 -1.87 7.56 -12.80
CA ALA A 527 -2.18 6.16 -12.56
C ALA A 527 -1.89 5.73 -11.10
N CYS A 528 -0.75 6.15 -10.55
CA CYS A 528 -0.43 5.93 -9.14
C CYS A 528 -1.44 6.61 -8.20
N GLU A 529 -1.85 7.85 -8.50
CA GLU A 529 -2.83 8.60 -7.70
C GLU A 529 -4.23 7.97 -7.77
N GLN A 530 -4.63 7.46 -8.93
CA GLN A 530 -5.91 6.74 -9.11
C GLN A 530 -5.92 5.44 -8.31
N PHE A 531 -4.84 4.65 -8.38
CA PHE A 531 -4.67 3.47 -7.54
C PHE A 531 -4.72 3.86 -6.06
N LYS A 532 -4.05 4.95 -5.65
CA LYS A 532 -4.07 5.44 -4.27
C LYS A 532 -5.47 5.79 -3.76
N LYS A 533 -6.30 6.35 -4.64
CA LYS A 533 -7.65 6.81 -4.31
C LYS A 533 -8.67 5.67 -4.28
N ASN A 534 -8.50 4.67 -5.14
CA ASN A 534 -9.49 3.63 -5.38
C ASN A 534 -9.16 2.31 -4.68
N SER A 535 -7.89 2.09 -4.27
CA SER A 535 -7.48 0.83 -3.69
C SER A 535 -8.15 0.63 -2.33
N PRO A 536 -8.83 -0.51 -2.11
CA PRO A 536 -9.42 -0.85 -0.82
C PRO A 536 -8.39 -1.51 0.13
N MET A 537 -7.09 -1.44 -0.19
CA MET A 537 -6.00 -2.04 0.60
C MET A 537 -5.59 -1.19 1.81
N PRO A 538 -4.89 -1.79 2.80
CA PRO A 538 -4.31 -1.02 3.89
C PRO A 538 -3.26 -0.02 3.38
N LEU A 539 -3.34 1.25 3.83
CA LEU A 539 -2.45 2.35 3.44
C LEU A 539 -0.95 1.99 3.44
N ASN A 540 -0.49 1.29 4.48
CA ASN A 540 0.92 0.93 4.64
C ASN A 540 1.41 0.02 3.53
N LEU A 541 0.55 -0.90 3.08
CA LEU A 541 0.85 -1.84 2.03
C LEU A 541 0.79 -1.15 0.67
N GLU A 542 -0.24 -0.35 0.46
CA GLU A 542 -0.45 0.44 -0.74
C GLU A 542 0.74 1.38 -1.04
N ASP A 543 1.22 2.12 -0.04
CA ASP A 543 2.40 2.99 -0.17
C ASP A 543 3.65 2.18 -0.52
N HIS A 544 3.84 1.01 0.09
CA HIS A 544 4.97 0.12 -0.21
C HIS A 544 4.91 -0.43 -1.65
N LEU A 545 3.72 -0.84 -2.10
CA LEU A 545 3.48 -1.34 -3.45
C LEU A 545 3.72 -0.25 -4.51
N ILE A 546 3.23 0.97 -4.27
CA ILE A 546 3.48 2.14 -5.13
C ILE A 546 4.99 2.45 -5.19
N ALA A 547 5.69 2.40 -4.04
CA ALA A 547 7.13 2.63 -4.00
C ALA A 547 7.88 1.61 -4.87
N GLN A 548 7.54 0.32 -4.78
CA GLN A 548 8.12 -0.73 -5.62
C GLN A 548 7.88 -0.49 -7.12
N THR A 549 6.67 -0.08 -7.50
CA THR A 549 6.34 0.21 -8.90
C THR A 549 7.07 1.45 -9.44
N LYS A 550 7.27 2.48 -8.59
CA LYS A 550 8.10 3.64 -8.95
C LYS A 550 9.55 3.24 -9.20
N GLU A 551 10.09 2.26 -8.48
CA GLU A 551 11.44 1.75 -8.73
C GLU A 551 11.54 1.01 -10.07
N VAL A 552 10.52 0.25 -10.48
CA VAL A 552 10.47 -0.37 -11.84
C VAL A 552 10.60 0.72 -12.92
N MET A 553 9.86 1.82 -12.79
CA MET A 553 9.92 2.94 -13.73
C MET A 553 11.30 3.61 -13.78
N LYS A 554 12.03 3.65 -12.66
CA LYS A 554 13.38 4.24 -12.58
C LYS A 554 14.46 3.36 -13.22
N GLN A 555 14.23 2.05 -13.35
CA GLN A 555 15.22 1.10 -13.90
C GLN A 555 15.45 1.21 -15.42
N ALA A 556 14.90 2.20 -16.12
CA ALA A 556 15.19 2.48 -17.55
C ALA A 556 16.66 2.92 -17.83
N GLY A 557 17.61 2.62 -16.93
CA GLY A 557 18.93 3.23 -16.84
C GLY A 557 20.12 2.48 -17.43
N SER A 558 20.08 1.15 -17.67
CA SER A 558 21.30 0.40 -18.01
C SER A 558 21.46 0.04 -19.49
N ASP A 559 22.52 0.62 -20.07
CA ASP A 559 23.40 0.16 -21.15
C ASP A 559 22.83 -0.39 -22.46
N GLU A 560 22.91 0.45 -23.49
CA GLU A 560 23.48 0.04 -24.78
C GLU A 560 24.41 1.15 -25.29
N LYS A 561 25.73 0.93 -25.22
CA LYS A 561 26.70 1.77 -25.93
C LYS A 561 26.55 1.49 -27.42
N ILE A 562 25.76 2.31 -28.10
CA ILE A 562 25.68 2.29 -29.56
C ILE A 562 27.01 2.86 -30.08
N SER A 563 27.85 1.99 -30.64
CA SER A 563 29.09 2.41 -31.31
C SER A 563 28.74 3.11 -32.61
N ALA A 564 28.91 4.44 -32.64
CA ALA A 564 28.69 5.25 -33.82
C ALA A 564 29.73 4.94 -34.92
N LYS A 565 29.32 4.21 -35.95
CA LYS A 565 29.97 4.27 -37.27
C LYS A 565 29.62 5.63 -37.90
N LYS A 566 30.58 6.30 -38.55
CA LYS A 566 30.32 7.50 -39.36
C LYS A 566 29.26 7.18 -40.43
N GLN A 567 28.02 7.54 -40.17
CA GLN A 567 26.90 7.41 -41.11
C GLN A 567 26.64 8.74 -41.83
N ASN A 568 26.08 8.67 -43.04
CA ASN A 568 25.65 9.83 -43.82
C ASN A 568 24.57 10.63 -43.05
N ILE A 569 24.62 11.97 -43.10
CA ILE A 569 23.66 12.88 -42.45
C ILE A 569 22.19 12.57 -42.80
N TYR A 570 21.90 12.24 -44.07
CA TYR A 570 20.55 11.90 -44.52
C TYR A 570 20.07 10.54 -44.00
N HIS A 571 21.00 9.60 -43.79
CA HIS A 571 20.65 8.31 -43.20
C HIS A 571 20.31 8.48 -41.72
N SER A 572 21.12 9.27 -41.01
CA SER A 572 20.94 9.54 -39.58
C SER A 572 19.60 10.23 -39.31
N ILE A 573 19.22 11.24 -40.10
CA ILE A 573 17.94 11.92 -39.93
C ILE A 573 16.74 11.05 -40.32
N LYS A 574 16.87 10.17 -41.32
CA LYS A 574 15.82 9.21 -41.68
C LYS A 574 15.55 8.25 -40.52
N VAL A 575 16.60 7.74 -39.86
CA VAL A 575 16.47 6.87 -38.69
C VAL A 575 15.82 7.62 -37.51
N ILE A 576 16.23 8.87 -37.26
CA ILE A 576 15.64 9.72 -36.21
C ILE A 576 14.14 9.96 -36.46
N ARG A 577 13.77 10.36 -37.69
CA ARG A 577 12.36 10.55 -38.08
C ARG A 577 11.54 9.29 -37.91
N GLN A 578 12.02 8.16 -38.45
CA GLN A 578 11.30 6.89 -38.35
C GLN A 578 11.10 6.46 -36.89
N GLY A 579 12.12 6.62 -36.05
CA GLY A 579 12.00 6.36 -34.62
C GLY A 579 10.97 7.27 -33.94
N PHE A 580 11.01 8.57 -34.20
CA PHE A 580 10.08 9.53 -33.59
C PHE A 580 8.63 9.29 -34.01
N PHE A 581 8.39 9.04 -35.31
CA PHE A 581 7.05 8.73 -35.81
C PHE A 581 6.52 7.42 -35.23
N SER A 582 7.35 6.40 -35.07
CA SER A 582 6.95 5.14 -34.43
C SER A 582 6.49 5.37 -33.00
N LEU A 583 7.25 6.16 -32.22
CA LEU A 583 6.92 6.48 -30.83
C LEU A 583 5.67 7.35 -30.69
N LYS A 584 5.41 8.23 -31.65
CA LYS A 584 4.26 9.15 -31.62
C LYS A 584 2.94 8.51 -32.07
N GLN A 585 3.00 7.45 -32.88
CA GLN A 585 1.80 6.74 -33.35
C GLN A 585 1.16 5.85 -32.29
N GLU A 586 1.92 5.50 -31.24
CA GLU A 586 1.41 4.71 -30.14
C GLU A 586 0.83 5.65 -29.07
N PRO A 587 -0.48 5.56 -28.76
CA PRO A 587 -1.09 6.38 -27.72
C PRO A 587 -0.45 6.07 -26.37
N CYS A 588 -0.29 7.09 -25.53
CA CYS A 588 0.20 6.87 -24.18
C CYS A 588 -0.81 6.00 -23.42
N PRO A 589 -0.41 4.83 -22.89
CA PRO A 589 -1.32 3.92 -22.23
C PRO A 589 -1.92 4.55 -20.98
N THR A 590 -3.20 4.25 -20.73
CA THR A 590 -3.93 4.62 -19.51
C THR A 590 -4.36 3.37 -18.75
N ILE A 591 -4.79 3.51 -17.49
CA ILE A 591 -5.26 2.40 -16.65
C ILE A 591 -6.45 1.64 -17.27
N GLU A 592 -7.23 2.29 -18.14
CA GLU A 592 -8.45 1.72 -18.73
C GLU A 592 -8.19 0.83 -19.97
N GLU A 593 -6.99 0.88 -20.57
CA GLU A 593 -6.67 0.19 -21.84
C GLU A 593 -5.52 -0.85 -21.81
N PRO A 594 -5.14 -1.52 -20.70
CA PRO A 594 -3.99 -2.42 -20.70
C PRO A 594 -4.19 -3.69 -21.56
N ASP A 595 -5.43 -4.16 -21.74
CA ASP A 595 -5.72 -5.42 -22.43
C ASP A 595 -5.69 -5.32 -23.97
N GLU A 596 -5.97 -4.15 -24.56
CA GLU A 596 -5.93 -3.97 -26.02
C GLU A 596 -4.49 -3.85 -26.56
N LEU A 597 -3.57 -3.28 -25.76
CA LEU A 597 -2.17 -3.09 -26.14
C LEU A 597 -1.35 -4.39 -26.11
N LEU A 598 -1.76 -5.37 -25.29
CA LEU A 598 -1.13 -6.69 -25.20
C LEU A 598 -1.22 -7.50 -26.50
N SER A 599 -2.23 -7.25 -27.33
CA SER A 599 -2.35 -7.89 -28.65
C SER A 599 -1.31 -7.41 -29.67
N ARG A 600 -0.57 -6.34 -29.36
CA ARG A 600 0.33 -5.64 -30.30
C ARG A 600 1.81 -5.78 -29.97
N ILE A 601 2.17 -6.40 -28.83
CA ILE A 601 3.56 -6.70 -28.48
C ILE A 601 3.94 -8.00 -29.22
N PRO A 602 5.05 -8.03 -30.00
CA PRO A 602 5.49 -9.26 -30.63
C PRO A 602 5.84 -10.28 -29.54
N GLN A 603 5.15 -11.41 -29.54
CA GLN A 603 5.55 -12.58 -28.77
C GLN A 603 6.94 -12.98 -29.25
N THR A 604 7.95 -12.67 -28.44
CA THR A 604 9.29 -13.21 -28.65
C THR A 604 9.25 -14.63 -28.11
N ASP A 605 9.31 -15.60 -29.02
CA ASP A 605 9.49 -17.01 -28.71
C ASP A 605 10.78 -17.17 -27.89
N CYS A 606 10.64 -17.23 -26.57
CA CYS A 606 11.68 -17.66 -25.64
C CYS A 606 11.08 -18.72 -24.72
N TYR A 607 10.75 -19.87 -25.32
CA TYR A 607 10.76 -21.17 -24.64
C TYR A 607 11.36 -22.20 -25.60
N GLN A 608 12.65 -22.48 -25.41
CA GLN A 608 13.26 -23.79 -25.64
C GLN A 608 13.98 -24.22 -24.37
#